data_AF-A0A7T2U753-F1
#
_entry.id   AF-A0A7T2U753-F1
#
_cell.length_a   1.000
_cell.length_b   1.000
_cell.length_c   1.000
_cell.angle_alpha   90.00
_cell.angle_beta   90.00
_cell.angle_gamma   90.00
#
_symmetry.space_group_name_H-M   'P 1'
#
loop_
_entity.id
_entity.type
_entity.pdbx_description
1 polymer ?
#
loop_
_entity_poly.entity_id
_entity_poly.type
_entity_poly.pdbx_seq_one_letter_code
_entity_poly.pdbx_strand_id
1 'polypeptide(L)'
;MMRRRQRAFETLLARREQRGARLRAEQAALRAERDAAAAELAQGEAHAHAKLDAANRYAARVDAMAAGHAPFAVGDYAACRRYRDALLDEHALASAQCAGLRAALQAKLDQLAATARRIARNDAQIDVVRERIKQLARTAEAAAEDTQDEDIEEGVLARRLAAARASDEACG
;
A
#
# COMPACT_ATOMS: atom_id res chain seq x y z
N MET A 1 -2.30 38.32 8.76
CA MET A 1 -2.40 37.32 7.65
C MET A 1 -1.73 35.98 7.95
N MET A 2 -0.56 35.92 8.59
CA MET A 2 0.18 34.67 8.91
C MET A 2 -0.63 33.58 9.63
N ARG A 3 -1.37 33.93 10.71
CA ARG A 3 -2.20 32.96 11.46
C ARG A 3 -3.26 32.26 10.61
N ARG A 4 -3.86 32.94 9.62
CA ARG A 4 -4.84 32.34 8.69
C ARG A 4 -4.17 31.37 7.72
N ARG A 5 -2.97 31.71 7.24
CA ARG A 5 -2.18 30.86 6.32
C ARG A 5 -1.69 29.59 7.02
N GLN A 6 -1.24 29.70 8.27
CA GLN A 6 -0.83 28.55 9.08
C GLN A 6 -2.01 27.58 9.31
N ARG A 7 -3.17 28.08 9.77
CA ARG A 7 -4.39 27.25 9.94
C ARG A 7 -4.83 26.55 8.66
N ALA A 8 -4.66 27.20 7.51
CA ALA A 8 -4.97 26.59 6.22
C ALA A 8 -4.05 25.39 5.91
N PHE A 9 -2.75 25.50 6.20
CA PHE A 9 -1.81 24.39 6.04
C PHE A 9 -2.04 23.28 7.07
N GLU A 10 -2.37 23.60 8.33
CA GLU A 10 -2.74 22.61 9.35
C GLU A 10 -3.99 21.82 8.93
N THR A 11 -5.02 22.51 8.42
CA THR A 11 -6.22 21.85 7.89
C THR A 11 -5.89 20.94 6.70
N LEU A 12 -5.00 21.40 5.82
CA LEU A 12 -4.55 20.63 4.67
C LEU A 12 -3.74 19.39 5.09
N LEU A 13 -2.92 19.50 6.12
CA LEU A 13 -2.17 18.40 6.72
C LEU A 13 -3.13 17.35 7.28
N ALA A 14 -4.07 17.74 8.12
CA ALA A 14 -5.07 16.83 8.71
C ALA A 14 -5.85 16.05 7.64
N ARG A 15 -6.27 16.73 6.57
CA ARG A 15 -6.94 16.08 5.42
C ARG A 15 -6.04 15.05 4.73
N ARG A 16 -4.75 15.34 4.58
CA ARG A 16 -3.80 14.40 3.97
C ARG A 16 -3.52 13.21 4.88
N GLU A 17 -3.37 13.42 6.18
CA GLU A 17 -3.19 12.34 7.15
C GLU A 17 -4.41 11.41 7.18
N GLN A 18 -5.63 11.97 7.17
CA GLN A 18 -6.86 11.19 7.05
C GLN A 18 -6.89 10.38 5.74
N ARG A 19 -6.52 10.98 4.61
CA ARG A 19 -6.41 10.28 3.33
C ARG A 19 -5.37 9.16 3.39
N GLY A 20 -4.21 9.40 4.02
CA GLY A 20 -3.16 8.42 4.20
C GLY A 20 -3.61 7.24 5.06
N ALA A 21 -4.36 7.48 6.13
CA ALA A 21 -4.97 6.43 6.94
C ALA A 21 -5.96 5.58 6.11
N ARG A 22 -6.82 6.23 5.32
CA ARG A 22 -7.74 5.54 4.40
C ARG A 22 -7.02 4.68 3.36
N LEU A 23 -5.94 5.19 2.76
CA LEU A 23 -5.14 4.42 1.78
C LEU A 23 -4.49 3.19 2.42
N ARG A 24 -4.04 3.28 3.67
CA ARG A 24 -3.46 2.13 4.39
C ARG A 24 -4.51 1.10 4.76
N ALA A 25 -5.72 1.54 5.13
CA ALA A 25 -6.86 0.62 5.32
C ALA A 25 -7.25 -0.09 4.01
N GLU A 26 -7.31 0.65 2.88
CA GLU A 26 -7.52 0.08 1.54
C GLU A 26 -6.43 -0.94 1.19
N GLN A 27 -5.16 -0.62 1.47
CA GLN A 27 -4.05 -1.55 1.24
C GLN A 27 -4.15 -2.82 2.08
N ALA A 28 -4.60 -2.72 3.34
CA ALA A 28 -4.79 -3.88 4.20
C ALA A 28 -5.90 -4.82 3.65
N ALA A 29 -7.02 -4.25 3.20
CA ALA A 29 -8.08 -5.02 2.55
C ALA A 29 -7.57 -5.72 1.26
N LEU A 30 -6.84 -4.99 0.41
CA LEU A 30 -6.26 -5.55 -0.81
C LEU A 30 -5.25 -6.69 -0.54
N ARG A 31 -4.53 -6.65 0.59
CA ARG A 31 -3.63 -7.75 0.99
C ARG A 31 -4.42 -9.01 1.36
N ALA A 32 -5.52 -8.85 2.11
CA ALA A 32 -6.40 -9.97 2.44
C ALA A 32 -7.03 -10.58 1.17
N GLU A 33 -7.47 -9.74 0.23
CA GLU A 33 -7.99 -10.20 -1.08
C GLU A 33 -6.93 -10.94 -1.91
N ARG A 34 -5.67 -10.43 -1.92
CA ARG A 34 -4.55 -11.13 -2.56
C ARG A 34 -4.31 -12.50 -1.92
N ASP A 35 -4.34 -12.58 -0.60
CA ASP A 35 -4.10 -13.85 0.12
C ASP A 35 -5.19 -14.87 -0.15
N ALA A 36 -6.44 -14.43 -0.19
CA ALA A 36 -7.56 -15.28 -0.61
C ALA A 36 -7.38 -15.77 -2.05
N ALA A 37 -7.03 -14.89 -3.00
CA ALA A 37 -6.80 -15.26 -4.39
C ALA A 37 -5.60 -16.21 -4.56
N ALA A 38 -4.54 -16.03 -3.78
CA ALA A 38 -3.38 -16.93 -3.77
C ALA A 38 -3.74 -18.32 -3.22
N ALA A 39 -4.55 -18.38 -2.17
CA ALA A 39 -5.05 -19.64 -1.63
C ALA A 39 -5.95 -20.38 -2.63
N GLU A 40 -6.86 -19.66 -3.30
CA GLU A 40 -7.73 -20.23 -4.34
C GLU A 40 -6.92 -20.77 -5.52
N LEU A 41 -5.91 -20.03 -5.98
CA LEU A 41 -4.98 -20.50 -7.01
C LEU A 41 -4.25 -21.79 -6.58
N ALA A 42 -3.70 -21.82 -5.36
CA ALA A 42 -2.99 -22.99 -4.86
C ALA A 42 -3.89 -24.23 -4.79
N GLN A 43 -5.15 -24.06 -4.38
CA GLN A 43 -6.14 -25.15 -4.39
C GLN A 43 -6.45 -25.61 -5.81
N GLY A 44 -6.64 -24.68 -6.75
CA GLY A 44 -6.86 -24.99 -8.16
C GLY A 44 -5.69 -25.76 -8.79
N GLU A 45 -4.46 -25.33 -8.51
CA GLU A 45 -3.24 -25.97 -9.02
C GLU A 45 -3.06 -27.38 -8.44
N ALA A 46 -3.35 -27.57 -7.15
CA ALA A 46 -3.33 -28.88 -6.52
C ALA A 46 -4.39 -29.81 -7.13
N HIS A 47 -5.59 -29.30 -7.39
CA HIS A 47 -6.65 -30.06 -8.05
C HIS A 47 -6.27 -30.46 -9.48
N ALA A 48 -5.67 -29.55 -10.26
CA ALA A 48 -5.17 -29.83 -11.60
C ALA A 48 -4.06 -30.89 -11.59
N HIS A 49 -3.12 -30.81 -10.64
CA HIS A 49 -2.05 -31.81 -10.47
C HIS A 49 -2.60 -33.18 -10.11
N ALA A 50 -3.55 -33.27 -9.18
CA ALA A 50 -4.15 -34.54 -8.78
C ALA A 50 -4.80 -35.29 -9.96
N LYS A 51 -5.44 -34.55 -10.89
CA LYS A 51 -6.01 -35.10 -12.12
C LYS A 51 -4.94 -35.63 -13.08
N LEU A 52 -3.86 -34.86 -13.28
CA LEU A 52 -2.74 -35.28 -14.11
C LEU A 52 -2.05 -36.52 -13.54
N ASP A 53 -1.81 -36.56 -12.23
CA ASP A 53 -1.23 -37.72 -11.55
C ASP A 53 -2.13 -38.96 -11.69
N ALA A 54 -3.45 -38.78 -11.58
CA ALA A 54 -4.39 -39.86 -11.84
C ALA A 54 -4.29 -40.35 -13.30
N ALA A 55 -4.27 -39.45 -14.28
CA ALA A 55 -4.12 -39.81 -15.69
C ALA A 55 -2.81 -40.58 -15.93
N ASN A 56 -1.71 -40.15 -15.32
CA ASN A 56 -0.41 -40.81 -15.41
C ASN A 56 -0.43 -42.24 -14.83
N ARG A 57 -1.15 -42.46 -13.71
CA ARG A 57 -1.33 -43.82 -13.16
C ARG A 57 -2.09 -44.73 -14.13
N TYR A 58 -3.13 -44.22 -14.79
CA TYR A 58 -3.85 -45.00 -15.79
C TYR A 58 -3.03 -45.22 -17.07
N ALA A 59 -2.21 -44.26 -17.48
CA ALA A 59 -1.27 -44.43 -18.58
C ALA A 59 -0.27 -45.57 -18.27
N ALA A 60 0.36 -45.56 -17.10
CA ALA A 60 1.28 -46.61 -16.67
C ALA A 60 0.61 -47.99 -16.63
N ARG A 61 -0.66 -48.07 -16.20
CA ARG A 61 -1.43 -49.32 -16.20
C ARG A 61 -1.71 -49.82 -17.62
N VAL A 62 -2.06 -48.93 -18.55
CA VAL A 62 -2.26 -49.25 -19.98
C VAL A 62 -0.97 -49.77 -20.60
N ASP A 63 0.16 -49.14 -20.29
CA ASP A 63 1.48 -49.55 -20.81
C ASP A 63 1.89 -50.92 -20.25
N ALA A 64 1.66 -51.17 -18.96
CA ALA A 64 1.92 -52.47 -18.33
C ALA A 64 1.08 -53.60 -18.95
N MET A 65 -0.20 -53.33 -19.25
CA MET A 65 -1.07 -54.29 -19.97
C MET A 65 -0.55 -54.56 -21.39
N ALA A 66 -0.13 -53.52 -22.12
CA ALA A 66 0.39 -53.65 -23.48
C ALA A 66 1.73 -54.38 -23.55
N ALA A 67 2.59 -54.22 -22.53
CA ALA A 67 3.87 -54.91 -22.40
C ALA A 67 3.75 -56.35 -21.85
N GLY A 68 2.54 -56.81 -21.49
CA GLY A 68 2.32 -58.12 -20.87
C GLY A 68 2.78 -58.22 -19.41
N HIS A 69 3.09 -57.09 -18.77
CA HIS A 69 3.48 -57.01 -17.34
C HIS A 69 2.28 -56.96 -16.39
N ALA A 70 1.05 -56.84 -16.93
CA ALA A 70 -0.19 -56.88 -16.17
C ALA A 70 -1.25 -57.73 -16.92
N PRO A 71 -2.24 -58.31 -16.22
CA PRO A 71 -3.31 -59.05 -16.87
C PRO A 71 -4.03 -58.20 -17.92
N PHE A 72 -4.17 -58.75 -19.13
CA PHE A 72 -4.81 -58.07 -20.24
C PHE A 72 -6.24 -58.58 -20.44
N ALA A 73 -7.21 -57.67 -20.38
CA ALA A 73 -8.57 -57.87 -20.85
C ALA A 73 -8.95 -56.67 -21.72
N VAL A 74 -9.51 -56.93 -22.92
CA VAL A 74 -9.83 -55.87 -23.89
C VAL A 74 -10.77 -54.81 -23.30
N GLY A 75 -11.75 -55.23 -22.50
CA GLY A 75 -12.68 -54.34 -21.80
C GLY A 75 -11.97 -53.40 -20.81
N ASP A 76 -11.10 -53.96 -19.95
CA ASP A 76 -10.36 -53.21 -18.94
C ASP A 76 -9.34 -52.25 -19.57
N TYR A 77 -8.65 -52.70 -20.63
CA TYR A 77 -7.72 -51.89 -21.39
C TYR A 77 -8.42 -50.67 -22.01
N ALA A 78 -9.56 -50.91 -22.68
CA ALA A 78 -10.35 -49.84 -23.28
C ALA A 78 -10.93 -48.88 -22.23
N ALA A 79 -11.36 -49.40 -21.07
CA ALA A 79 -11.85 -48.58 -19.96
C ALA A 79 -10.74 -47.69 -19.37
N CYS A 80 -9.54 -48.24 -19.14
CA CYS A 80 -8.40 -47.47 -18.62
C CYS A 80 -8.01 -46.33 -19.57
N ARG A 81 -8.01 -46.58 -20.88
CA ARG A 81 -7.73 -45.54 -21.88
C ARG A 81 -8.77 -44.43 -21.88
N ARG A 82 -10.07 -44.78 -21.94
CA ARG A 82 -11.15 -43.78 -21.91
C ARG A 82 -11.11 -42.92 -20.65
N TYR A 83 -10.87 -43.54 -19.51
CA TYR A 83 -10.83 -42.82 -18.24
C TYR A 83 -9.59 -41.93 -18.11
N ARG A 84 -8.42 -42.39 -18.60
CA ARG A 84 -7.23 -41.54 -18.74
C ARG A 84 -7.54 -40.31 -19.61
N ASP A 85 -8.15 -40.51 -20.77
CA ASP A 85 -8.43 -39.42 -21.70
C ASP A 85 -9.40 -38.40 -21.07
N ALA A 86 -10.44 -38.87 -20.37
CA ALA A 86 -11.33 -38.00 -19.60
C ALA A 86 -10.60 -37.20 -18.50
N LEU A 87 -9.67 -37.82 -17.77
CA LEU A 87 -8.85 -37.12 -16.76
C LEU A 87 -7.93 -36.07 -17.37
N LEU A 88 -7.41 -36.29 -18.58
CA LEU A 88 -6.61 -35.31 -19.31
C LEU A 88 -7.46 -34.12 -19.76
N ASP A 89 -8.68 -34.35 -20.25
CA ASP A 89 -9.62 -33.28 -20.58
C ASP A 89 -10.00 -32.46 -19.34
N GLU A 90 -10.29 -33.13 -18.22
CA GLU A 90 -10.57 -32.48 -16.94
C GLU A 90 -9.36 -31.70 -16.39
N HIS A 91 -8.13 -32.20 -16.61
CA HIS A 91 -6.90 -31.50 -16.26
C HIS A 91 -6.71 -30.26 -17.12
N ALA A 92 -6.96 -30.35 -18.44
CA ALA A 92 -6.88 -29.21 -19.34
C ALA A 92 -7.85 -28.09 -18.93
N LEU A 93 -9.08 -28.46 -18.57
CA LEU A 93 -10.07 -27.51 -18.04
C LEU A 93 -9.61 -26.87 -16.72
N ALA A 94 -9.14 -27.66 -15.76
CA ALA A 94 -8.64 -27.16 -14.49
C ALA A 94 -7.42 -26.24 -14.66
N SER A 95 -6.52 -26.56 -15.58
CA SER A 95 -5.35 -25.74 -15.92
C SER A 95 -5.74 -24.41 -16.55
N ALA A 96 -6.77 -24.40 -17.41
CA ALA A 96 -7.31 -23.16 -17.97
C ALA A 96 -7.95 -22.27 -16.89
N GLN A 97 -8.67 -22.86 -15.93
CA GLN A 97 -9.20 -22.14 -14.77
C GLN A 97 -8.08 -21.54 -13.92
N CYS A 98 -6.99 -22.30 -13.67
CA CYS A 98 -5.81 -21.80 -12.96
C CYS A 98 -5.17 -20.60 -13.68
N ALA A 99 -5.15 -20.58 -15.02
CA ALA A 99 -4.65 -19.42 -15.76
C ALA A 99 -5.49 -18.17 -15.49
N GLY A 100 -6.82 -18.29 -15.40
CA GLY A 100 -7.71 -17.21 -14.99
C GLY A 100 -7.45 -16.73 -13.56
N LEU A 101 -7.26 -17.67 -12.61
CA LEU A 101 -6.92 -17.35 -11.23
C LEU A 101 -5.57 -16.64 -11.10
N ARG A 102 -4.55 -17.05 -11.87
CA ARG A 102 -3.24 -16.36 -11.93
C ARG A 102 -3.39 -14.93 -12.44
N ALA A 103 -4.18 -14.72 -13.49
CA ALA A 103 -4.43 -13.37 -14.01
C ALA A 103 -5.15 -12.50 -12.97
N ALA A 104 -6.13 -13.05 -12.24
CA ALA A 104 -6.82 -12.35 -11.17
C ALA A 104 -5.86 -12.00 -10.01
N LEU A 105 -5.00 -12.92 -9.59
CA LEU A 105 -3.98 -12.67 -8.57
C LEU A 105 -3.01 -11.57 -9.02
N GLN A 106 -2.55 -11.62 -10.28
CA GLN A 106 -1.67 -10.59 -10.83
C GLN A 106 -2.34 -9.21 -10.82
N ALA A 107 -3.62 -9.12 -11.18
CA ALA A 107 -4.36 -7.86 -11.11
C ALA A 107 -4.42 -7.29 -9.68
N LYS A 108 -4.53 -8.14 -8.64
CA LYS A 108 -4.47 -7.72 -7.23
C LYS A 108 -3.09 -7.22 -6.84
N LEU A 109 -2.02 -7.87 -7.30
CA LEU A 109 -0.65 -7.41 -7.08
C LEU A 109 -0.41 -6.03 -7.71
N ASP A 110 -0.92 -5.81 -8.92
CA ASP A 110 -0.82 -4.53 -9.62
C ASP A 110 -1.58 -3.41 -8.88
N GLN A 111 -2.78 -3.73 -8.36
CA GLN A 111 -3.56 -2.82 -7.51
C GLN A 111 -2.80 -2.47 -6.22
N LEU A 112 -2.18 -3.44 -5.56
CA LEU A 112 -1.35 -3.21 -4.38
C LEU A 112 -0.15 -2.29 -4.68
N ALA A 113 0.52 -2.51 -5.81
CA ALA A 113 1.63 -1.67 -6.25
C ALA A 113 1.17 -0.24 -6.57
N ALA A 114 0.01 -0.08 -7.22
CA ALA A 114 -0.60 1.22 -7.49
C ALA A 114 -0.96 1.97 -6.20
N THR A 115 -1.54 1.28 -5.22
CA THR A 115 -1.87 1.85 -3.91
C THR A 115 -0.63 2.21 -3.10
N ALA A 116 0.43 1.39 -3.15
CA ALA A 116 1.71 1.72 -2.53
C ALA A 116 2.31 3.03 -3.11
N ARG A 117 2.27 3.21 -4.43
CA ARG A 117 2.68 4.47 -5.08
C ARG A 117 1.83 5.67 -4.63
N ARG A 118 0.51 5.48 -4.46
CA ARG A 118 -0.40 6.53 -3.95
C ARG A 118 -0.05 6.93 -2.51
N ILE A 119 0.28 5.96 -1.65
CA ILE A 119 0.72 6.20 -0.27
C ILE A 119 2.02 6.99 -0.27
N ALA A 120 3.05 6.53 -0.99
CA ALA A 120 4.34 7.21 -1.04
C ALA A 120 4.22 8.67 -1.51
N ARG A 121 3.39 8.93 -2.54
CA ARG A 121 3.10 10.30 -3.00
C ARG A 121 2.39 11.13 -1.93
N ASN A 122 1.46 10.55 -1.17
CA ASN A 122 0.75 11.25 -0.12
C ASN A 122 1.68 11.58 1.06
N ASP A 123 2.53 10.64 1.44
CA ASP A 123 3.53 10.81 2.50
C ASP A 123 4.53 11.92 2.14
N ALA A 124 5.07 11.92 0.92
CA ALA A 124 5.95 12.99 0.45
C ALA A 124 5.27 14.38 0.50
N GLN A 125 3.97 14.46 0.17
CA GLN A 125 3.22 15.71 0.28
C GLN A 125 2.95 16.13 1.74
N ILE A 126 2.77 15.17 2.65
CA ILE A 126 2.66 15.43 4.08
C ILE A 126 3.94 16.07 4.59
N ASP A 127 5.10 15.52 4.21
CA ASP A 127 6.40 16.03 4.63
C ASP A 127 6.63 17.48 4.17
N VAL A 128 6.32 17.77 2.89
CA VAL A 128 6.40 19.14 2.35
C VAL A 128 5.50 20.12 3.11
N VAL A 129 4.26 19.72 3.43
CA VAL A 129 3.32 20.58 4.16
C VAL A 129 3.77 20.78 5.60
N ARG A 130 4.27 19.73 6.28
CA ARG A 130 4.82 19.82 7.64
C ARG A 130 6.00 20.79 7.69
N GLU A 131 6.91 20.69 6.73
CA GLU A 131 8.05 21.61 6.65
C GLU A 131 7.59 23.05 6.43
N ARG A 132 6.56 23.25 5.60
CA ARG A 132 6.00 24.59 5.38
C ARG A 132 5.36 25.18 6.64
N ILE A 133 4.68 24.36 7.44
CA ILE A 133 4.11 24.79 8.73
C ILE A 133 5.22 25.19 9.69
N LYS A 134 6.30 24.39 9.81
CA LYS A 134 7.45 24.72 10.66
C LYS A 134 8.12 26.04 10.26
N GLN A 135 8.32 26.26 8.96
CA GLN A 135 8.88 27.52 8.46
C GLN A 135 8.00 28.72 8.82
N LEU A 136 6.67 28.60 8.65
CA LEU A 136 5.75 29.67 9.01
C LEU A 136 5.76 29.97 10.50
N ALA A 137 5.85 28.95 11.35
CA ALA A 137 5.96 29.11 12.80
C ALA A 137 7.25 29.85 13.17
N ARG A 138 8.41 29.44 12.63
CA ARG A 138 9.69 30.12 12.88
C ARG A 138 9.68 31.58 12.44
N THR A 139 9.10 31.88 11.27
CA THR A 139 9.01 33.28 10.81
C THR A 139 8.07 34.12 11.66
N ALA A 140 7.05 33.51 12.27
CA ALA A 140 6.14 34.22 13.17
C ALA A 140 6.78 34.45 14.56
N GLU A 141 7.63 33.52 15.00
CA GLU A 141 8.42 33.63 16.23
C GLU A 141 9.48 34.73 16.11
N ALA A 142 10.30 34.69 15.04
CA ALA A 142 11.30 35.74 14.77
C ALA A 142 10.67 37.15 14.68
N ALA A 143 9.53 37.29 13.97
CA ALA A 143 8.85 38.58 13.88
C ALA A 143 8.30 39.07 15.24
N ALA A 144 7.97 38.15 16.15
CA ALA A 144 7.51 38.51 17.50
C ALA A 144 8.69 38.92 18.39
N GLU A 145 9.85 38.27 18.25
CA GLU A 145 11.11 38.64 18.90
C GLU A 145 11.54 40.04 18.44
N ASP A 146 11.57 40.30 17.14
CA ASP A 146 11.93 41.62 16.58
C ASP A 146 11.05 42.75 17.14
N THR A 147 9.73 42.53 17.25
CA THR A 147 8.80 43.52 17.81
C THR A 147 9.07 43.75 19.30
N GLN A 148 9.41 42.70 20.06
CA GLN A 148 9.73 42.82 21.48
C GLN A 148 11.03 43.58 21.70
N ASP A 149 12.04 43.36 20.86
CA ASP A 149 13.31 44.07 20.94
C ASP A 149 13.12 45.57 20.64
N GLU A 150 12.35 45.92 19.60
CA GLU A 150 11.98 47.30 19.31
C GLU A 150 11.25 47.97 20.50
N ASP A 151 10.25 47.30 21.09
CA ASP A 151 9.50 47.80 22.25
C ASP A 151 10.41 48.01 23.48
N ILE A 152 11.39 47.12 23.69
CA ILE A 152 12.36 47.22 24.79
C ILE A 152 13.29 48.42 24.55
N GLU A 153 13.83 48.58 23.35
CA GLU A 153 14.71 49.70 22.99
C GLU A 153 14.01 51.05 23.14
N GLU A 154 12.79 51.18 22.62
CA GLU A 154 11.96 52.38 22.79
C GLU A 154 11.68 52.67 24.26
N GLY A 155 11.35 51.64 25.05
CA GLY A 155 11.14 51.77 26.49
C GLY A 155 12.39 52.22 27.24
N VAL A 156 13.58 51.74 26.86
CA VAL A 156 14.86 52.19 27.42
C VAL A 156 15.15 53.64 27.04
N LEU A 157 14.93 54.02 25.78
CA LEU A 157 15.12 55.40 25.30
C LEU A 157 14.17 56.38 26.00
N ALA A 158 12.89 56.04 26.13
CA ALA A 158 11.90 56.86 26.82
C ALA A 158 12.28 57.12 28.29
N ARG A 159 12.75 56.07 29.00
CA ARG A 159 13.25 56.20 30.38
C ARG A 159 14.48 57.12 30.47
N ARG A 160 15.43 57.00 29.55
CA ARG A 160 16.63 57.87 29.50
C ARG A 160 16.25 59.33 29.23
N LEU A 161 15.34 59.58 28.30
CA LEU A 161 14.86 60.93 27.98
C LEU A 161 14.11 61.57 29.16
N ALA A 162 13.28 60.80 29.86
CA ALA A 162 12.59 61.27 31.06
C ALA A 162 13.58 61.62 32.18
N ALA A 163 14.60 60.78 32.41
CA ALA A 163 15.65 61.05 33.39
C ALA A 163 16.46 62.30 33.04
N ALA A 164 16.82 62.50 31.77
CA ALA A 164 17.53 63.70 31.31
C ALA A 164 16.70 64.98 31.54
N ARG A 165 15.40 64.97 31.23
CA ARG A 165 14.50 66.11 31.49
C ARG A 165 14.37 66.44 32.98
N ALA A 166 14.21 65.42 33.83
CA ALA A 166 14.17 65.61 35.27
C ALA A 166 15.49 66.14 35.85
N SER A 167 16.62 65.85 35.20
CA SER A 167 17.94 66.38 35.60
C SER A 167 18.07 67.86 35.22
N ASP A 168 17.59 68.26 34.04
CA ASP A 168 17.57 69.66 33.61
C ASP A 168 16.64 70.52 34.48
N GLU A 169 15.48 70.00 34.90
CA GLU A 169 14.56 70.69 35.81
C GLU A 169 15.07 70.82 37.25
N ALA A 170 16.00 69.98 37.68
CA ALA A 170 16.59 70.03 39.03
C ALA A 170 17.82 70.96 39.15
N CYS A 171 18.38 71.42 38.01
CA CYS A 171 19.56 72.30 37.96
C CYS A 171 19.26 73.72 37.44
N GLY A 172 18.00 74.04 37.14
CA GLY A 172 17.53 75.41 36.88
C GLY A 172 16.91 76.06 38.12
#